data_AF-A0AAW1MUU5-F1
#
_entry.id   AF-A0AAW1MUU5-F1
#
_cell.length_a   1.000
_cell.length_b   1.000
_cell.length_c   1.000
_cell.angle_alpha   90.00
_cell.angle_beta   90.00
_cell.angle_gamma   90.00
#
_symmetry.space_group_name_H-M   'P 1'
#
loop_
_entity.id
_entity.type
_entity.pdbx_description
1 polymer ?
#
loop_
_entity_poly.entity_id
_entity_poly.type
_entity_poly.pdbx_seq_one_letter_code
_entity_poly.pdbx_strand_id
1 'polypeptide(L)'
;MTTSLSSDVPVGYFSWSEYDIMAPVQDKTERALAAAFISKCGAHNFRLQALEGLEKSGITINSYGGCHYNRDGQVDKVEALKHYRFSLAFENSNEEDYVTEKFFQTFKPSSG
;
A
#
# COMPACT_ATOMS: atom_id res chain seq x y z
N MET A 1 9.07 21.57 8.64
CA MET A 1 9.02 20.18 9.10
C MET A 1 9.18 19.32 7.86
N THR A 2 10.25 18.54 7.79
CA THR A 2 10.64 17.75 6.61
C THR A 2 10.70 16.29 7.00
N THR A 3 10.48 15.42 6.03
CA THR A 3 10.59 13.97 6.21
C THR A 3 12.01 13.47 5.98
N SER A 4 12.92 14.36 5.56
CA SER A 4 14.32 13.99 5.37
C SER A 4 14.97 13.62 6.70
N LEU A 5 15.66 12.48 6.69
CA LEU A 5 16.38 11.94 7.84
C LEU A 5 17.63 12.75 8.18
N SER A 6 18.05 13.66 7.30
CA SER A 6 19.17 14.60 7.52
C SER A 6 18.77 15.90 8.21
N SER A 7 17.48 16.10 8.50
CA SER A 7 16.98 17.34 9.09
C SER A 7 17.26 17.41 10.59
N ASP A 8 17.41 18.61 11.15
CA ASP A 8 17.63 18.81 12.60
C ASP A 8 16.51 18.20 13.46
N VAL A 9 15.29 18.21 12.93
CA VAL A 9 14.10 17.59 13.52
C VAL A 9 13.36 16.82 12.43
N PRO A 10 13.71 15.55 12.17
CA PRO A 10 13.02 14.73 11.18
C PRO A 10 11.65 14.33 11.73
N VAL A 11 10.60 14.42 10.91
CA VAL A 11 9.26 13.99 11.31
C VAL A 11 8.71 12.98 10.31
N GLY A 12 8.71 11.72 10.71
CA GLY A 12 8.23 10.60 9.91
C GLY A 12 6.70 10.57 9.79
N TYR A 13 6.21 9.86 8.78
CA TYR A 13 4.78 9.61 8.52
C TYR A 13 4.18 8.49 9.39
N PHE A 14 4.73 8.24 10.57
CA PHE A 14 4.40 7.05 11.34
C PHE A 14 4.53 7.26 12.86
N SER A 15 3.56 6.69 13.59
CA SER A 15 3.63 6.42 15.02
C SER A 15 3.37 4.94 15.31
N TRP A 16 4.16 4.35 16.21
CA TRP A 16 3.96 2.98 16.70
C TRP A 16 2.59 2.74 17.35
N SER A 17 1.94 3.81 17.83
CA SER A 17 0.61 3.72 18.43
C SER A 17 -0.52 3.52 17.42
N GLU A 18 -0.28 3.80 16.14
CA GLU A 18 -1.33 3.83 15.12
C GLU A 18 -1.55 2.46 14.44
N TYR A 19 -0.55 1.59 14.47
CA TYR A 19 -0.58 0.30 13.78
C TYR A 19 -0.29 -0.83 14.74
N ASP A 20 -1.27 -1.72 14.93
CA ASP A 20 -1.10 -2.97 15.65
C ASP A 20 -0.27 -3.97 14.80
N ILE A 21 1.04 -3.72 14.73
CA ILE A 21 2.06 -4.51 13.99
C ILE A 21 2.36 -5.82 14.73
N MET A 22 2.07 -5.87 16.03
CA MET A 22 2.26 -7.04 16.89
C MET A 22 0.99 -7.88 17.03
N ALA A 23 -0.05 -7.58 16.26
CA ALA A 23 -1.30 -8.32 16.25
C ALA A 23 -1.07 -9.81 15.96
N PRO A 24 -1.94 -10.70 16.46
CA PRO A 24 -1.92 -12.08 16.02
C PRO A 24 -2.06 -12.19 14.50
N VAL A 25 -1.23 -13.05 13.93
CA VAL A 25 -1.26 -13.42 12.52
C VAL A 25 -2.67 -13.84 12.08
N GLN A 26 -3.16 -13.29 10.97
CA GLN A 26 -4.45 -13.63 10.37
C GLN A 26 -4.29 -14.33 9.01
N ASP A 27 -5.21 -15.24 8.69
CA ASP A 27 -5.24 -15.90 7.39
C ASP A 27 -5.65 -14.95 6.26
N LYS A 28 -5.01 -15.09 5.10
CA LYS A 28 -5.34 -14.33 3.89
C LYS A 28 -6.50 -14.99 3.14
N THR A 29 -7.64 -14.32 3.09
CA THR A 29 -8.89 -14.87 2.55
C THR A 29 -9.22 -14.41 1.13
N GLU A 30 -8.60 -13.33 0.65
CA GLU A 30 -8.86 -12.83 -0.71
C GLU A 30 -8.24 -13.73 -1.77
N ARG A 31 -8.97 -13.91 -2.88
CA ARG A 31 -8.52 -14.76 -3.99
C ARG A 31 -7.44 -14.09 -4.82
N ALA A 32 -7.55 -12.79 -4.99
CA ALA A 32 -6.52 -12.02 -5.67
C ALA A 32 -5.24 -11.99 -4.82
N LEU A 33 -4.09 -12.11 -5.46
CA LEU A 33 -2.81 -12.16 -4.76
C LEU A 33 -2.47 -10.83 -4.10
N ALA A 34 -2.80 -9.72 -4.77
CA ALA A 34 -2.44 -8.39 -4.32
C ALA A 34 -3.64 -7.44 -4.32
N ALA A 35 -3.52 -6.38 -3.52
CA ALA A 35 -4.38 -5.20 -3.61
C ALA A 35 -3.57 -3.92 -3.87
N ALA A 36 -4.17 -3.01 -4.61
CA ALA A 36 -3.67 -1.66 -4.84
C ALA A 36 -4.73 -0.64 -4.45
N PHE A 37 -4.35 0.43 -3.73
CA PHE A 37 -5.25 1.53 -3.38
C PHE A 37 -4.68 2.82 -3.96
N ILE A 38 -5.09 3.16 -5.18
CA ILE A 38 -4.49 4.25 -5.94
C ILE A 38 -5.59 5.17 -6.49
N SER A 39 -5.66 6.40 -5.96
CA SER A 39 -6.63 7.40 -6.42
C SER A 39 -6.04 8.51 -7.30
N LYS A 40 -4.73 8.80 -7.17
CA LYS A 40 -4.08 9.89 -7.92
C LYS A 40 -3.38 9.35 -9.17
N CYS A 41 -4.05 9.24 -10.32
CA CYS A 41 -3.46 8.55 -11.48
C CYS A 41 -2.33 9.31 -12.18
N GLY A 42 -2.27 10.64 -12.04
CA GLY A 42 -1.25 11.49 -12.67
C GLY A 42 0.12 11.48 -11.97
N ALA A 43 0.55 10.37 -11.36
CA ALA A 43 1.92 10.28 -10.84
C ALA A 43 2.89 10.02 -12.00
N HIS A 44 3.96 10.81 -12.08
CA HIS A 44 5.01 10.66 -13.09
C HIS A 44 6.13 9.75 -12.57
N ASN A 45 5.76 8.54 -12.16
CA ASN A 45 6.70 7.51 -11.68
C ASN A 45 6.29 6.12 -12.20
N PHE A 46 7.01 5.07 -11.79
CA PHE A 46 6.84 3.69 -12.26
C PHE A 46 5.57 2.99 -11.72
N ARG A 47 4.76 3.66 -10.88
CA ARG A 47 3.70 3.00 -10.13
C ARG A 47 2.65 2.30 -10.99
N LEU A 48 2.12 2.98 -12.02
CA LEU A 48 1.08 2.39 -12.86
C LEU A 48 1.67 1.36 -13.84
N GLN A 49 2.89 1.59 -14.33
CA GLN A 49 3.60 0.63 -15.16
C GLN A 49 3.91 -0.67 -14.40
N ALA A 50 4.24 -0.58 -13.10
CA ALA A 50 4.43 -1.74 -12.24
C ALA A 50 3.13 -2.54 -12.11
N LEU A 51 2.02 -1.85 -11.83
CA LEU A 51 0.69 -2.46 -11.71
C LEU A 51 0.33 -3.21 -13.01
N GLU A 52 0.42 -2.53 -14.15
CA GLU A 52 0.16 -3.12 -15.46
C GLU A 52 1.08 -4.31 -15.78
N GLY A 53 2.36 -4.20 -15.44
CA GLY A 53 3.34 -5.26 -15.69
C GLY A 53 3.03 -6.53 -14.90
N LEU A 54 2.59 -6.37 -13.65
CA LEU A 54 2.15 -7.49 -12.80
C LEU A 54 0.85 -8.11 -13.33
N GLU A 55 -0.13 -7.29 -13.71
CA GLU A 55 -1.39 -7.77 -14.33
C GLU A 55 -1.11 -8.56 -15.62
N LYS A 56 -0.26 -8.01 -16.50
CA LYS A 56 0.17 -8.67 -17.77
C LYS A 56 0.93 -9.98 -17.53
N SER A 57 1.57 -10.13 -16.38
CA SER A 57 2.27 -11.37 -15.97
C SER A 57 1.33 -12.42 -15.37
N GLY A 58 0.02 -12.16 -15.33
CA GLY A 58 -0.99 -13.08 -14.80
C GLY A 58 -1.21 -12.98 -13.29
N ILE A 59 -0.65 -11.96 -12.62
CA ILE A 59 -0.92 -11.73 -11.20
C ILE A 59 -2.27 -11.05 -11.06
N THR A 60 -3.18 -11.66 -10.31
CA THR A 60 -4.49 -11.07 -10.02
C THR A 60 -4.34 -9.99 -8.94
N ILE A 61 -4.76 -8.77 -9.27
CA ILE A 61 -4.68 -7.60 -8.40
C ILE A 61 -6.07 -6.97 -8.30
N ASN A 62 -6.57 -6.80 -7.09
CA ASN A 62 -7.75 -5.99 -6.84
C ASN A 62 -7.31 -4.53 -6.67
N SER A 63 -7.67 -3.66 -7.61
CA SER A 63 -7.37 -2.24 -7.59
C SER A 63 -8.58 -1.44 -7.15
N TYR A 64 -8.40 -0.71 -6.05
CA TYR A 64 -9.33 0.23 -5.45
C TYR A 64 -8.88 1.67 -5.74
N GLY A 65 -9.84 2.60 -5.76
CA GLY A 65 -9.58 4.02 -6.04
C GLY A 65 -9.73 4.39 -7.52
N GLY A 66 -9.30 5.59 -7.90
CA GLY A 66 -9.52 6.12 -9.25
C GLY A 66 -8.73 5.46 -10.38
N CYS A 67 -7.73 4.63 -10.11
CA CYS A 67 -6.83 4.06 -11.12
C CYS A 67 -6.97 2.54 -11.24
N HIS A 68 -7.03 2.01 -12.47
CA HIS A 68 -7.20 0.57 -12.76
C HIS A 68 -8.40 -0.08 -12.04
N TYR A 69 -9.39 0.74 -11.65
CA TYR A 69 -10.52 0.41 -10.79
C TYR A 69 -11.28 -0.84 -11.26
N ASN A 70 -10.95 -1.98 -10.65
CA ASN A 70 -11.51 -3.29 -11.00
C ASN A 70 -12.22 -3.96 -9.82
N ARG A 71 -12.17 -3.33 -8.64
CA ARG A 71 -12.84 -3.76 -7.42
C ARG A 71 -13.65 -2.60 -6.85
N ASP A 72 -14.96 -2.74 -6.91
CA ASP A 72 -15.91 -1.81 -6.30
C ASP A 72 -15.96 -1.96 -4.77
N GLY A 73 -16.29 -0.85 -4.10
CA GLY A 73 -16.67 -0.83 -2.68
C GLY A 73 -15.94 0.25 -1.89
N GLN A 74 -16.69 1.05 -1.12
CA GLN A 74 -16.13 1.80 -0.02
C GLN A 74 -15.74 0.81 1.09
N VAL A 75 -14.49 0.39 1.07
CA VAL A 75 -13.90 -0.46 2.11
C VAL A 75 -12.95 0.38 2.95
N ASP A 76 -12.83 0.02 4.23
CA ASP A 76 -11.69 0.49 5.01
C ASP A 76 -10.41 -0.13 4.43
N LYS A 77 -9.45 0.71 4.04
CA LYS A 77 -8.22 0.28 3.38
C LYS A 77 -7.42 -0.68 4.25
N VAL A 78 -7.27 -0.36 5.53
CA VAL A 78 -6.40 -1.15 6.43
C VAL A 78 -7.05 -2.49 6.73
N GLU A 79 -8.36 -2.53 6.97
CA GLU A 79 -9.11 -3.78 7.13
C GLU A 79 -9.05 -4.63 5.86
N ALA A 80 -9.28 -4.05 4.69
CA ALA A 80 -9.23 -4.78 3.43
C ALA A 80 -7.84 -5.42 3.19
N LEU A 81 -6.76 -4.69 3.44
CA LEU A 81 -5.38 -5.16 3.25
C LEU A 81 -5.03 -6.37 4.14
N LYS A 82 -5.73 -6.59 5.26
CA LYS A 82 -5.53 -7.78 6.10
C LYS A 82 -5.78 -9.08 5.34
N HIS A 83 -6.67 -9.06 4.35
CA HIS A 83 -7.10 -10.25 3.63
C HIS A 83 -6.26 -10.59 2.40
N TYR A 84 -5.38 -9.69 1.93
CA TYR A 84 -4.52 -9.90 0.76
C TYR A 84 -3.11 -10.30 1.14
N ARG A 85 -2.50 -11.22 0.37
CA ARG A 85 -1.11 -11.66 0.55
C ARG A 85 -0.10 -10.54 0.28
N PHE A 86 -0.38 -9.69 -0.71
CA PHE A 86 0.48 -8.57 -1.08
C PHE A 86 -0.30 -7.25 -1.10
N SER A 87 0.39 -6.18 -0.70
CA SER A 87 -0.10 -4.80 -0.82
C SER A 87 0.86 -4.00 -1.68
N LEU A 88 0.35 -3.35 -2.73
CA LEU A 88 1.15 -2.49 -3.59
C LEU A 88 1.18 -1.06 -3.03
N ALA A 89 2.18 -0.79 -2.19
CA ALA A 89 2.34 0.46 -1.42
C ALA A 89 3.18 1.54 -2.14
N PHE A 90 2.96 1.76 -3.43
CA PHE A 90 3.73 2.74 -4.20
C PHE A 90 3.38 4.19 -3.85
N GLU A 91 4.42 5.03 -3.79
CA GLU A 91 4.28 6.45 -3.55
C GLU A 91 3.83 7.24 -4.78
N ASN A 92 3.41 8.48 -4.54
CA ASN A 92 2.94 9.40 -5.60
C ASN A 92 4.09 10.06 -6.39
N SER A 93 5.31 10.01 -5.86
CA SER A 93 6.53 10.58 -6.42
C SER A 93 7.74 9.75 -5.96
N ASN A 94 8.87 9.93 -6.65
CA ASN A 94 10.13 9.31 -6.26
C ASN A 94 11.00 10.38 -5.60
N GLU A 95 11.02 10.40 -4.28
CA GLU A 95 11.75 11.39 -3.49
C GLU A 95 12.54 10.68 -2.39
N GLU A 96 13.70 11.23 -2.04
CA GLU A 96 14.51 10.72 -0.93
C GLU A 96 13.74 10.83 0.39
N ASP A 97 13.85 9.80 1.24
CA ASP A 97 13.17 9.70 2.53
C ASP A 97 11.63 9.79 2.49
N TYR A 98 10.99 9.73 1.32
CA TYR A 98 9.54 9.83 1.17
C TYR A 98 8.85 8.47 1.35
N VAL A 99 8.82 8.00 2.60
CA VAL A 99 8.09 6.79 3.01
C VAL A 99 6.86 7.22 3.83
N THR A 100 5.66 6.97 3.30
CA THR A 100 4.41 7.43 3.91
C THR A 100 3.65 6.32 4.64
N GLU A 101 2.43 6.62 5.10
CA GLU A 101 1.51 5.65 5.71
C GLU A 101 1.24 4.43 4.83
N LYS A 102 1.42 4.53 3.51
CA LYS A 102 1.20 3.42 2.58
C LYS A 102 2.04 2.21 2.94
N PHE A 103 3.29 2.41 3.35
CA PHE A 103 4.17 1.33 3.78
C PHE A 103 3.70 0.73 5.10
N PHE A 104 3.44 1.56 6.10
CA PHE A 104 3.06 1.12 7.46
C PHE A 104 1.70 0.42 7.52
N GLN A 105 0.75 0.84 6.69
CA GLN A 105 -0.57 0.20 6.55
C GLN A 105 -0.48 -1.25 6.03
N THR A 106 0.67 -1.68 5.48
CA THR A 106 0.88 -3.06 5.03
C THR A 106 1.29 -4.02 6.16
N PHE A 107 1.80 -3.53 7.29
CA PHE A 107 2.48 -4.34 8.32
C PHE A 107 1.54 -5.09 9.28
N LYS A 108 0.42 -5.60 8.78
CA LYS A 108 -0.43 -6.50 9.58
C LYS A 108 0.06 -7.95 9.44
N PRO A 109 0.43 -8.61 10.56
CA PRO A 109 0.93 -9.98 10.53
C PRO A 109 -0.06 -10.92 9.86
N SER A 110 0.44 -11.83 9.03
CA SER A 110 -0.39 -12.75 8.27
C SER A 110 0.27 -14.10 7.99
N SER A 111 -0.56 -15.14 7.93
CA SER A 111 -0.16 -16.52 7.65
C SER A 111 -0.25 -16.77 6.15
N GLY A 112 0.75 -17.48 5.61
CA GLY A 112 0.84 -17.87 4.20
C GLY A 112 -0.02 -19.07 3.85
#